data_AF-A0AAD4ZM27-F1
#
_entry.id   AF-A0AAD4ZM27-F1
#
_cell.length_a   1.000
_cell.length_b   1.000
_cell.length_c   1.000
_cell.angle_alpha   90.00
_cell.angle_beta   90.00
_cell.angle_gamma   90.00
#
_symmetry.space_group_name_H-M   'P 1'
#
loop_
_entity.id
_entity.type
_entity.pdbx_description
1 polymer ?
#
loop_
_entity_poly.entity_id
_entity_poly.type
_entity_poly.pdbx_seq_one_letter_code
_entity_poly.pdbx_strand_id
1 'polypeptide(L)'
;MQVASAKDKNPIVSNMGFYGVIQEIWDLDYLKFRISILRCDWMDNTSGFVVDELGFTLVDLSKIGHRNDQFVMASQVKQVFFVDDPMHCGWSVVLSMPNREYNYVIGDDMLGDIRIECESFTRGIPNVDTFDDRVGEFGSENI
;
A
#
# COMPACT_ATOMS: atom_id res chain seq x y z
N MET A 1 8.99 -6.05 -3.88
CA MET A 1 8.86 -6.50 -5.28
C MET A 1 10.25 -6.77 -5.82
N GLN A 2 10.53 -7.94 -6.39
CA GLN A 2 11.79 -8.19 -7.09
C GLN A 2 11.53 -8.02 -8.59
N VAL A 3 12.17 -7.04 -9.21
CA VAL A 3 12.13 -6.87 -10.67
C VAL A 3 13.46 -7.40 -11.20
N ALA A 4 13.41 -8.55 -11.86
CA ALA A 4 14.56 -9.16 -12.51
C ALA A 4 14.20 -9.44 -13.98
N SER A 5 15.11 -9.10 -14.89
CA SER A 5 14.98 -9.51 -16.28
C SER A 5 15.25 -11.01 -16.41
N ALA A 6 14.56 -11.70 -17.31
CA ALA A 6 14.83 -13.12 -17.60
C ALA A 6 16.29 -13.39 -18.05
N LYS A 7 17.04 -12.35 -18.42
CA LYS A 7 18.46 -12.41 -18.80
C LYS A 7 19.42 -11.88 -17.73
N ASP A 8 18.89 -11.41 -16.59
CA ASP A 8 19.70 -10.85 -15.52
C ASP A 8 20.39 -11.98 -14.73
N LYS A 9 21.72 -11.91 -14.66
CA LYS A 9 22.55 -12.85 -13.90
C LYS A 9 22.94 -12.31 -12.53
N ASN A 10 22.67 -11.03 -12.25
CA ASN A 10 22.98 -10.36 -11.00
C ASN A 10 21.75 -9.58 -10.52
N PRO A 11 20.69 -10.28 -10.08
CA PRO A 11 19.50 -9.61 -9.55
C PRO A 11 19.87 -8.77 -8.33
N ILE A 12 19.68 -7.45 -8.43
CA ILE A 12 19.82 -6.53 -7.31
C ILE A 12 18.44 -6.42 -6.64
N VAL A 13 18.33 -6.95 -5.43
CA VAL A 13 17.13 -6.73 -4.61
C VAL A 13 17.22 -5.32 -4.03
N SER A 14 16.56 -4.36 -4.70
CA SER A 14 16.33 -3.03 -4.15
C SER A 14 14.94 -2.97 -3.53
N ASN A 15 14.83 -2.32 -2.36
CA ASN A 15 13.54 -2.02 -1.75
C ASN A 15 12.90 -0.82 -2.47
N MET A 16 12.51 -0.98 -3.74
CA MET A 16 11.78 0.03 -4.48
C MET A 16 10.32 0.03 -4.04
N GLY A 17 9.95 1.01 -3.22
CA GLY A 17 8.56 1.36 -2.96
C GLY A 17 7.97 2.09 -4.15
N PHE A 18 6.74 1.74 -4.54
CA PHE A 18 5.95 2.47 -5.51
C PHE A 18 4.84 3.19 -4.77
N TYR A 19 4.66 4.47 -5.06
CA TYR A 19 3.59 5.30 -4.50
C TYR A 19 2.68 5.73 -5.62
N GLY A 20 1.38 5.67 -5.39
CA GLY A 20 0.40 6.02 -6.41
C GLY A 20 -0.88 6.58 -5.82
N VAL A 21 -1.58 7.35 -6.63
CA VAL A 21 -2.90 7.89 -6.31
C VAL A 21 -3.93 7.05 -7.03
N ILE A 22 -4.88 6.48 -6.28
CA ILE A 22 -5.99 5.71 -6.84
C ILE A 22 -6.85 6.66 -7.66
N GLN A 23 -7.06 6.31 -8.93
CA GLN A 23 -7.96 7.00 -9.84
C GLN A 23 -9.30 6.29 -9.94
N GLU A 24 -9.28 4.96 -10.01
CA GLU A 24 -10.49 4.14 -10.12
C GLU A 24 -10.36 2.84 -9.31
N ILE A 25 -11.50 2.35 -8.84
CA ILE A 25 -11.63 1.06 -8.16
C ILE A 25 -12.58 0.21 -8.99
N TRP A 26 -12.10 -0.96 -9.41
CA TRP A 26 -12.80 -1.88 -10.28
C TRP A 26 -13.02 -3.20 -9.55
N ASP A 27 -14.23 -3.72 -9.56
CA ASP A 27 -14.52 -5.08 -9.10
C ASP A 27 -14.76 -5.98 -10.30
N LEU A 28 -13.85 -6.91 -10.54
CA LEU A 28 -13.99 -7.93 -11.57
C LEU A 28 -14.80 -9.11 -11.02
N ASP A 29 -16.03 -9.28 -11.51
CA ASP A 29 -16.92 -10.36 -11.10
C ASP A 29 -16.81 -11.58 -12.04
N TYR A 30 -16.18 -12.64 -11.55
CA TYR A 30 -16.02 -13.92 -12.27
C TYR A 30 -17.11 -14.93 -11.90
N LEU A 31 -18.23 -14.51 -11.29
CA LEU A 31 -19.32 -15.32 -10.73
C LEU A 31 -18.93 -16.18 -9.53
N LYS A 32 -17.75 -16.84 -9.59
CA LYS A 32 -17.22 -17.69 -8.52
C LYS A 32 -16.48 -16.90 -7.44
N PHE A 33 -15.84 -15.80 -7.84
CA PHE A 33 -15.11 -14.91 -6.96
C PHE A 33 -15.07 -13.51 -7.57
N ARG A 34 -14.75 -12.52 -6.74
CA ARG A 34 -14.52 -11.14 -7.16
C ARG A 34 -13.08 -10.75 -6.86
N ILE A 35 -12.48 -9.99 -7.77
CA ILE A 35 -11.15 -9.40 -7.56
C ILE A 35 -11.28 -7.90 -7.69
N SER A 36 -10.83 -7.18 -6.65
CA SER A 36 -10.72 -5.73 -6.70
C SER A 36 -9.38 -5.32 -7.33
N ILE A 37 -9.47 -4.54 -8.40
CA ILE A 37 -8.35 -3.95 -9.14
C ILE A 37 -8.40 -2.44 -8.94
N LEU A 38 -7.24 -1.85 -8.68
CA LEU A 38 -7.07 -0.40 -8.57
C LEU A 38 -6.37 0.09 -9.83
N ARG A 39 -6.92 1.15 -10.44
CA ARG A 39 -6.20 1.95 -11.42
C ARG A 39 -5.52 3.10 -10.68
N CYS A 40 -4.20 3.16 -10.72
CA CYS A 40 -3.40 4.14 -10.01
C CYS A 40 -2.57 4.99 -10.99
N ASP A 41 -2.43 6.26 -10.67
CA ASP A 41 -1.36 7.10 -11.22
C ASP A 41 -0.14 6.93 -10.32
N TRP A 42 0.85 6.19 -10.82
CA TRP A 42 2.08 5.91 -10.11
C TRP A 42 3.07 7.06 -10.25
N MET A 43 3.76 7.38 -9.16
CA MET A 43 4.82 8.37 -9.18
C MET A 43 6.10 7.78 -9.77
N ASP A 44 6.87 8.62 -10.45
CA ASP A 44 8.15 8.24 -11.04
C ASP A 44 9.16 7.85 -9.94
N ASN A 45 9.59 6.59 -9.93
CA ASN A 45 10.55 6.10 -8.93
C ASN A 45 11.97 6.65 -9.10
N THR A 46 12.28 7.32 -10.23
CA THR A 46 13.64 7.86 -10.45
C THR A 46 13.81 9.29 -9.93
N SER A 47 12.74 10.10 -9.98
CA SER A 47 12.81 11.52 -9.60
C SER A 47 11.62 12.02 -8.79
N GLY A 48 10.65 11.15 -8.50
CA GLY A 48 9.37 11.47 -7.88
C GLY A 48 9.31 11.22 -6.37
N PHE A 49 10.34 10.69 -5.73
CA PHE A 49 10.39 10.63 -4.27
C PHE A 49 11.82 10.67 -3.69
N VAL A 50 11.95 11.15 -2.45
CA VAL A 50 13.19 11.25 -1.68
C VAL A 50 12.91 10.90 -0.21
N VAL A 51 13.93 10.46 0.52
CA VAL A 51 13.85 10.31 1.98
C VAL A 51 14.66 11.45 2.60
N ASP A 52 14.03 12.23 3.47
CA ASP A 52 14.68 13.36 4.13
C ASP A 52 15.62 12.93 5.27
N GLU A 53 16.28 13.90 5.91
CA GLU A 53 17.22 13.67 7.00
C GLU A 53 16.56 13.09 8.27
N LEU A 54 15.24 13.25 8.41
CA LEU A 54 14.44 12.75 9.53
C LEU A 54 13.86 11.36 9.25
N GLY A 55 14.05 10.84 8.02
CA GLY A 55 13.56 9.54 7.58
C GLY A 55 12.14 9.56 7.02
N PHE A 56 11.55 10.72 6.77
CA PHE A 56 10.26 10.83 6.08
C PHE A 56 10.44 10.63 4.58
N THR A 57 9.54 9.84 3.99
CA THR A 57 9.43 9.76 2.53
C THR A 57 8.63 10.94 2.02
N LEU A 58 9.23 11.73 1.13
CA LEU A 58 8.62 12.84 0.40
C LEU A 58 8.37 12.41 -1.04
N VAL A 59 7.18 12.68 -1.56
CA VAL A 59 6.76 12.33 -2.93
C VAL A 59 6.30 13.59 -3.66
N ASP A 60 6.73 13.78 -4.90
CA ASP A 60 6.20 14.80 -5.81
C ASP A 60 5.05 14.18 -6.63
N LEU A 61 3.81 14.50 -6.24
CA LEU A 61 2.61 13.93 -6.85
C LEU A 61 2.37 14.39 -8.30
N SER A 62 3.10 15.41 -8.78
CA SER A 62 2.99 15.89 -10.16
C SER A 62 3.78 15.03 -11.15
N LYS A 63 4.75 14.26 -10.66
CA LYS A 63 5.64 13.43 -11.48
C LYS A 63 5.09 12.03 -11.70
N ILE A 64 4.07 11.93 -12.54
CA ILE A 64 3.46 10.65 -12.90
C ILE A 64 4.39 9.85 -13.83
N GLY A 65 4.82 8.69 -13.33
CA GLY A 65 5.55 7.64 -14.05
C GLY A 65 4.65 6.47 -14.45
N HIS A 66 5.27 5.40 -14.96
CA HIS A 66 4.62 4.09 -15.20
C HIS A 66 3.24 4.13 -15.91
N ARG A 67 3.04 5.06 -16.85
CA ARG A 67 1.74 5.27 -17.55
C ARG A 67 1.21 4.06 -18.31
N ASN A 68 2.07 3.11 -18.65
CA ASN A 68 1.69 1.87 -19.34
C ASN A 68 1.36 0.72 -18.38
N ASP A 69 1.50 0.92 -17.06
CA ASP A 69 1.32 -0.10 -16.03
C ASP A 69 0.58 0.50 -14.82
N GLN A 70 -0.71 0.78 -15.00
CA GLN A 70 -1.53 1.50 -14.03
C GLN A 70 -2.39 0.61 -13.14
N PHE A 71 -2.45 -0.70 -13.41
CA PHE A 71 -3.39 -1.60 -12.73
C PHE A 71 -2.68 -2.46 -11.70
N VAL A 72 -3.25 -2.55 -10.50
CA VAL A 72 -2.74 -3.40 -9.42
C VAL A 72 -3.89 -4.05 -8.67
N MET A 73 -3.69 -5.27 -8.16
CA MET A 73 -4.68 -5.88 -7.26
C MET A 73 -4.68 -5.15 -5.93
N ALA A 74 -5.85 -4.87 -5.37
CA ALA A 74 -5.98 -4.21 -4.07
C ALA A 74 -5.25 -4.97 -2.95
N SER A 75 -5.21 -6.30 -3.03
CA SER A 75 -4.50 -7.18 -2.08
C SER A 75 -2.98 -7.06 -2.11
N GLN A 76 -2.40 -6.45 -3.16
CA GLN A 76 -0.95 -6.33 -3.33
C GLN A 76 -0.39 -4.99 -2.85
N VAL A 77 -1.25 -4.06 -2.42
CA VAL A 77 -0.85 -2.71 -2.01
C VAL A 77 -1.24 -2.43 -0.57
N LYS A 78 -0.57 -1.44 0.02
CA LYS A 78 -0.91 -0.89 1.33
C LYS A 78 -1.44 0.52 1.16
N GLN A 79 -2.45 0.87 1.93
CA GLN A 79 -2.97 2.23 1.95
C GLN A 79 -1.98 3.17 2.64
N VAL A 80 -1.76 4.33 2.03
CA VAL A 80 -0.97 5.43 2.57
C VAL A 80 -1.70 6.75 2.35
N PHE A 81 -1.28 7.80 3.06
CA PHE A 81 -1.77 9.17 2.86
C PHE A 81 -0.64 10.08 2.43
N PHE A 82 -1.01 11.13 1.72
CA PHE A 82 -0.10 12.21 1.34
C PHE A 82 -0.55 13.47 2.06
N VAL A 83 0.39 14.15 2.72
CA VAL A 83 0.16 15.45 3.36
C VAL A 83 1.17 16.43 2.77
N ASP A 84 0.69 17.59 2.32
CA ASP A 84 1.57 18.62 1.77
C ASP A 84 2.68 19.00 2.75
N ASP A 85 3.92 19.03 2.25
CA ASP A 85 5.06 19.44 3.04
C ASP A 85 5.06 20.99 3.16
N PRO A 86 4.93 21.54 4.38
CA PRO A 86 4.93 22.99 4.58
C PRO A 86 6.29 23.65 4.27
N MET A 87 7.39 22.89 4.30
CA MET A 87 8.73 23.38 4.01
C MET A 87 9.06 23.31 2.52
N HIS A 88 8.48 22.34 1.80
CA HIS A 88 8.79 22.06 0.40
C HIS A 88 7.52 22.01 -0.46
N CYS A 89 7.11 23.18 -0.96
CA CYS A 89 5.99 23.31 -1.88
C CYS A 89 6.12 22.35 -3.08
N GLY A 90 5.06 21.59 -3.36
CA GLY A 90 5.03 20.59 -4.43
C GLY A 90 5.42 19.17 -3.99
N TRP A 91 5.92 19.01 -2.76
CA TRP A 91 6.18 17.71 -2.16
C TRP A 91 5.12 17.37 -1.12
N SER A 92 4.87 16.07 -0.95
CA SER A 92 3.98 15.54 0.07
C SER A 92 4.68 14.45 0.88
N VAL A 93 4.52 14.51 2.20
CA VAL A 93 4.96 13.47 3.13
C VAL A 93 4.05 12.26 3.02
N VAL A 94 4.65 11.06 2.89
CA VAL A 94 3.92 9.80 2.91
C VAL A 94 3.69 9.34 4.35
N LEU A 95 2.43 9.17 4.73
CA LEU A 95 2.03 8.61 6.01
C LEU A 95 1.55 7.18 5.83
N SER A 96 2.23 6.25 6.49
CA SER A 96 1.78 4.86 6.63
C SER A 96 1.03 4.72 7.96
N MET A 97 -0.23 4.30 7.90
CA MET A 97 -0.95 3.97 9.13
C MET A 97 -0.49 2.59 9.64
N PRO A 98 -0.30 2.43 10.96
CA PRO A 98 -0.09 1.10 11.52
C PRO A 98 -1.29 0.22 11.19
N ASN A 99 -1.04 -1.07 10.96
CA ASN A 99 -2.12 -2.04 10.80
C ASN A 99 -3.08 -1.93 12.00
N ARG A 100 -4.39 -1.88 11.70
CA ARG A 100 -5.48 -1.93 12.70
C ARG A 100 -5.50 -3.31 13.37
N GLU A 101 -4.50 -3.62 14.19
CA GLU A 101 -4.68 -4.62 15.22
C GLU A 101 -5.51 -3.96 16.32
N TYR A 102 -6.82 -4.22 16.30
CA TYR A 102 -7.72 -3.89 17.39
C TYR A 102 -7.36 -4.72 18.62
N ASN A 103 -6.26 -4.39 19.27
CA ASN A 103 -6.00 -4.85 20.62
C ASN A 103 -6.81 -3.93 21.54
N TYR A 104 -8.03 -4.33 21.89
CA TYR A 104 -8.77 -3.76 23.02
C TYR A 104 -8.00 -4.09 24.30
N VAL A 105 -6.91 -3.38 24.55
CA VAL A 105 -6.26 -3.41 25.85
C VAL A 105 -7.01 -2.42 26.71
N ILE A 106 -8.07 -2.90 27.38
CA ILE A 106 -8.58 -2.21 28.57
C ILE A 106 -7.51 -2.46 29.64
N GLY A 107 -6.59 -1.50 29.74
CA GLY A 107 -5.60 -1.40 30.79
C GLY A 107 -5.64 0.01 31.32
N ASP A 108 -6.09 0.13 32.56
CA ASP A 108 -5.98 1.31 33.42
C ASP A 108 -4.52 1.78 33.50
N ASP A 109 -4.33 3.06 33.82
CA ASP A 109 -3.07 3.74 34.13
C ASP A 109 -2.32 4.51 33.00
N MET A 110 -2.23 5.82 33.24
CA MET A 110 -1.64 6.88 32.44
C MET A 110 -0.16 6.72 32.10
N LEU A 111 0.17 6.87 30.82
CA LEU A 111 1.18 7.81 30.29
C LEU A 111 0.83 8.02 28.81
N GLY A 112 0.09 9.09 28.54
CA GLY A 112 -0.40 9.42 27.20
C GLY A 112 0.73 9.92 26.31
N ASP A 113 1.49 8.98 25.73
CA ASP A 113 2.13 9.25 24.45
C ASP A 113 1.03 9.74 23.51
N ILE A 114 1.28 10.86 22.82
CA ILE A 114 0.40 11.41 21.81
C ILE A 114 0.35 10.41 20.64
N ARG A 115 -0.39 9.32 20.84
CA ARG A 115 -1.01 8.60 19.75
C ARG A 115 -1.96 9.62 19.16
N ILE A 116 -1.62 10.11 17.98
CA ILE A 116 -2.53 10.89 17.16
C ILE A 116 -3.74 9.99 16.94
N GLU A 117 -4.75 10.08 17.82
CA GLU A 117 -6.10 9.61 17.58
C GLU A 117 -6.69 10.55 16.53
N CYS A 118 -6.18 10.44 15.30
CA CYS A 118 -6.93 10.92 14.15
C CYS A 118 -8.13 9.98 14.07
N GLU A 119 -9.30 10.45 14.49
CA GLU A 119 -10.55 9.74 14.25
C GLU A 119 -10.55 9.29 12.79
N SER A 120 -10.65 7.98 12.58
CA SER A 120 -10.35 7.40 11.28
C SER A 120 -11.39 7.90 10.28
N PHE A 121 -10.97 8.69 9.29
CA PHE A 121 -11.81 9.03 8.14
C PHE A 121 -12.30 7.75 7.40
N THR A 122 -11.69 6.59 7.67
CA THR A 122 -12.05 5.26 7.15
C THR A 122 -13.26 4.60 7.83
N ARG A 123 -13.95 5.23 8.79
CA ARG A 123 -15.11 4.62 9.49
C ARG A 123 -16.24 4.16 8.55
N GLY A 124 -16.22 4.56 7.29
CA GLY A 124 -17.16 4.12 6.24
C GLY A 124 -16.55 3.35 5.07
N ILE A 125 -15.25 3.03 5.07
CA ILE A 125 -14.61 2.31 3.96
C ILE A 125 -14.63 0.80 4.26
N PRO A 126 -15.25 -0.04 3.41
CA PRO A 126 -15.28 -1.49 3.61
C PRO A 126 -13.87 -2.07 3.50
N ASN A 127 -13.57 -3.04 4.36
CA ASN A 127 -12.33 -3.82 4.28
C ASN A 127 -12.37 -4.66 2.99
N VAL A 128 -11.30 -4.63 2.20
CA VAL A 128 -11.16 -5.53 1.05
C VAL A 128 -10.67 -6.84 1.62
N ASP A 129 -11.58 -7.81 1.79
CA ASP A 129 -11.24 -9.13 2.31
C ASP A 129 -10.10 -9.75 1.49
N THR A 130 -8.95 -9.92 2.15
CA THR A 130 -7.80 -10.66 1.59
C THR A 130 -8.19 -12.13 1.55
N PHE A 131 -8.32 -12.71 0.36
CA PHE A 131 -8.37 -14.16 0.21
C PHE A 131 -6.97 -14.72 0.46
N ASP A 132 -6.65 -14.98 1.72
CA ASP A 132 -5.64 -15.98 2.06
C ASP A 132 -6.14 -16.76 3.27
N ASP A 133 -6.42 -18.05 3.03
CA ASP A 133 -6.53 -19.17 3.97
C ASP A 133 -7.61 -20.17 3.53
N ARG A 134 -7.32 -20.95 2.48
CA ARG A 134 -7.66 -22.39 2.40
C ARG A 134 -6.64 -23.11 1.50
N VAL A 135 -5.44 -23.34 2.01
CA VAL A 135 -4.66 -24.51 1.60
C VAL A 135 -5.45 -25.73 2.07
N GLY A 136 -6.31 -26.25 1.20
CA GLY A 136 -6.91 -27.56 1.39
C GLY A 136 -5.87 -28.63 1.10
N GLU A 137 -5.43 -29.32 2.14
CA GLU A 137 -4.75 -30.61 2.02
C GLU A 137 -5.64 -31.53 1.15
N PHE A 138 -5.21 -31.82 -0.07
CA PHE A 138 -5.71 -32.99 -0.79
C PHE A 138 -5.09 -34.21 -0.10
N GLY A 139 -5.84 -34.77 0.84
CA GLY A 139 -5.61 -36.12 1.34
C GLY A 139 -5.54 -37.09 0.18
N SER A 140 -4.41 -37.78 0.07
CA SER A 140 -4.28 -38.98 -0.74
C SER A 140 -5.13 -40.09 -0.13
N GLU A 141 -6.27 -40.41 -0.75
CA GLU A 141 -6.93 -41.69 -0.53
C GLU A 141 -6.83 -42.52 -1.82
N ASN A 142 -6.11 -43.63 -1.67
CA ASN A 142 -6.06 -44.72 -2.62
C ASN A 142 -7.44 -45.36 -2.75
N ILE A 143 -7.89 -45.61 -3.99
CA ILE A 143 -8.47 -46.87 -4.51
C ILE A 143 -8.29 -46.85 -6.03
#